data_AF-A0A1B1KI36-F1
#
_entry.id   AF-A0A1B1KI36-F1
#
_cell.length_a   1.000
_cell.length_b   1.000
_cell.length_c   1.000
_cell.angle_alpha   90.00
_cell.angle_beta   90.00
_cell.angle_gamma   90.00
#
_symmetry.space_group_name_H-M   'P 1'
#
loop_
_entity.id
_entity.type
_entity.pdbx_description
1 polymer ?
#
loop_
_entity_poly.entity_id
_entity_poly.type
_entity_poly.pdbx_seq_one_letter_code
_entity_poly.pdbx_strand_id
1 'polypeptide(L)'
;MTEPTNPESCRNTASQPSPGQQGATERRRYRRWQQRRREASLTRAERPRVDREVEEILEFIRAWTPYGGAPAEEILVRFGMTPSRFREKLHEIRALDHIAKDMTENP
;
A
#
# COMPACT_ATOMS: atom_id res chain seq x y z
N MET A 1 41.53 -50.72 -30.88
CA MET A 1 40.06 -50.67 -30.72
C MET A 1 39.81 -50.66 -29.21
N THR A 2 39.77 -49.46 -28.61
CA THR A 2 38.55 -48.70 -28.21
C THR A 2 37.88 -49.36 -26.99
N GLU A 3 37.69 -48.73 -25.83
CA GLU A 3 37.89 -47.37 -25.31
C GLU A 3 37.96 -47.44 -23.76
N PRO A 4 38.55 -46.45 -23.09
CA PRO A 4 38.37 -46.23 -21.65
C PRO A 4 36.97 -45.67 -21.37
N THR A 5 36.19 -46.33 -20.52
CA THR A 5 34.91 -45.81 -20.02
C THR A 5 35.14 -44.60 -19.11
N ASN A 6 35.13 -43.43 -19.76
CA ASN A 6 34.49 -42.18 -19.34
C ASN A 6 34.26 -41.94 -17.82
N PRO A 7 35.06 -41.07 -17.18
CA PRO A 7 34.76 -40.47 -15.88
C PRO A 7 34.19 -39.05 -16.02
N GLU A 8 33.20 -38.81 -16.88
CA GLU A 8 32.35 -37.62 -16.81
C GLU A 8 31.04 -37.99 -16.13
N SER A 9 30.86 -37.54 -14.90
CA SER A 9 29.97 -36.38 -14.71
C SER A 9 30.00 -36.01 -13.24
N CYS A 10 30.91 -35.11 -12.86
CA CYS A 10 30.73 -34.26 -11.69
C CYS A 10 29.54 -33.32 -11.97
N ARG A 11 28.33 -33.88 -12.05
CA ARG A 11 27.11 -33.12 -12.26
C ARG A 11 26.65 -32.67 -10.88
N ASN A 12 27.02 -31.43 -10.54
CA ASN A 12 26.40 -30.57 -9.54
C ASN A 12 25.26 -31.24 -8.76
N THR A 13 25.59 -31.86 -7.63
CA THR A 13 24.63 -32.21 -6.60
C THR A 13 24.25 -30.93 -5.86
N ALA A 14 23.54 -30.04 -6.54
CA ALA A 14 22.71 -29.08 -5.86
C ALA A 14 21.69 -29.92 -5.08
N SER A 15 21.94 -30.09 -3.77
CA SER A 15 21.12 -30.83 -2.83
C SER A 15 19.64 -30.53 -3.09
N GLN A 16 18.95 -31.43 -3.78
CA GLN A 16 17.51 -31.32 -3.92
C GLN A 16 16.92 -31.51 -2.52
N PRO A 17 16.20 -30.53 -1.97
CA PRO A 17 15.62 -30.66 -0.64
C PRO A 17 14.60 -31.81 -0.65
N SER A 18 14.53 -32.59 0.44
CA SER A 18 13.59 -33.71 0.56
C SER A 18 12.14 -33.30 0.26
N PRO A 19 11.27 -34.20 -0.23
CA PRO A 19 9.88 -33.87 -0.62
C PRO A 19 9.07 -33.15 0.47
N GLY A 20 9.27 -33.49 1.74
CA GLY A 20 8.64 -32.80 2.88
C GLY A 20 9.18 -31.38 3.14
N GLN A 21 10.42 -31.08 2.72
CA GLN A 21 11.02 -29.74 2.80
C GLN A 21 10.61 -28.86 1.62
N GLN A 22 10.39 -29.44 0.43
CA GLN A 22 9.90 -28.74 -0.76
C GLN A 22 8.55 -28.06 -0.48
N GLY A 23 7.57 -28.82 0.01
CA GLY A 23 6.25 -28.27 0.37
C GLY A 23 6.29 -27.19 1.46
N ALA A 24 7.20 -27.29 2.43
CA ALA A 24 7.37 -26.26 3.45
C ALA A 24 7.98 -24.96 2.87
N THR A 25 8.90 -25.06 1.91
CA THR A 25 9.50 -23.89 1.23
C THR A 25 8.54 -23.24 0.25
N GLU A 26 7.73 -24.02 -0.47
CA GLU A 26 6.66 -23.51 -1.35
C GLU A 26 5.57 -22.79 -0.56
N ARG A 27 5.12 -23.36 0.56
CA ARG A 27 4.15 -22.68 1.45
C ARG A 27 4.71 -21.35 1.98
N ARG A 28 6.00 -21.29 2.33
CA ARG A 28 6.64 -20.02 2.76
C ARG A 28 6.76 -19.01 1.62
N ARG A 29 7.10 -19.45 0.40
CA ARG A 29 7.13 -18.59 -0.80
C ARG A 29 5.73 -18.05 -1.13
N TYR A 30 4.71 -18.90 -1.07
CA TYR A 30 3.32 -18.51 -1.31
C TYR A 30 2.81 -17.52 -0.26
N ARG A 31 3.10 -17.74 1.04
CA ARG A 31 2.76 -16.78 2.10
C ARG A 31 3.43 -15.42 1.88
N ARG A 32 4.73 -15.39 1.56
CA ARG A 32 5.45 -14.14 1.26
C ARG A 32 4.94 -13.44 0.00
N TRP A 33 4.50 -14.19 -1.00
CA TRP A 33 3.90 -13.63 -2.21
C TRP A 33 2.51 -13.05 -1.93
N GLN A 34 1.67 -13.74 -1.15
CA GLN A 34 0.38 -13.25 -0.67
C GLN A 34 0.55 -11.96 0.14
N GLN A 35 1.54 -11.92 1.04
CA GLN A 35 1.81 -10.75 1.88
C GLN A 35 2.26 -9.54 1.04
N ARG A 36 3.22 -9.73 0.12
CA ARG A 36 3.65 -8.69 -0.82
C ARG A 36 2.51 -8.19 -1.72
N ARG A 37 1.61 -9.09 -2.15
CA ARG A 37 0.42 -8.69 -2.92
C ARG A 37 -0.57 -7.89 -2.09
N ARG A 38 -0.78 -8.24 -0.81
CA ARG A 38 -1.64 -7.45 0.08
C ARG A 38 -1.04 -6.07 0.34
N GLU A 39 0.25 -6.00 0.66
CA GLU A 39 0.97 -4.72 0.87
C GLU A 39 0.99 -3.84 -0.39
N ALA A 40 1.22 -4.43 -1.57
CA ALA A 40 1.16 -3.70 -2.84
C ALA A 40 -0.26 -3.25 -3.20
N SER A 41 -1.29 -4.05 -2.89
CA SER A 41 -2.69 -3.66 -3.11
C SER A 41 -3.14 -2.57 -2.14
N LEU A 42 -2.71 -2.61 -0.88
CA LEU A 42 -3.01 -1.58 0.12
C LEU A 42 -2.34 -0.27 -0.30
N THR A 43 -1.03 -0.26 -0.54
CA THR A 43 -0.29 0.95 -0.94
C THR A 43 -0.77 1.56 -2.26
N ARG A 44 -1.07 0.73 -3.28
CA ARG A 44 -1.56 1.22 -4.58
C ARG A 44 -3.01 1.66 -4.56
N ALA A 45 -3.86 1.04 -3.74
CA ALA A 45 -5.27 1.43 -3.63
C ALA A 45 -5.48 2.60 -2.65
N GLU A 46 -4.62 2.74 -1.63
CA GLU A 46 -4.73 3.81 -0.63
C GLU A 46 -4.30 5.15 -1.20
N ARG A 47 -3.17 5.24 -1.94
CA ARG A 47 -2.66 6.53 -2.45
C ARG A 47 -3.65 7.32 -3.30
N PRO A 48 -4.18 6.80 -4.44
CA PRO A 48 -5.10 7.57 -5.28
C PRO A 48 -6.45 7.82 -4.62
N ARG A 49 -6.85 6.96 -3.66
CA ARG A 49 -8.10 7.13 -2.91
C ARG A 49 -7.99 8.24 -1.87
N VAL A 50 -6.84 8.34 -1.20
CA VAL A 50 -6.57 9.43 -0.25
C VAL A 50 -6.56 10.75 -1.00
N ASP A 51 -5.85 10.86 -2.13
CA ASP A 51 -5.80 12.13 -2.89
C ASP A 51 -7.19 12.59 -3.35
N ARG A 52 -8.03 11.65 -3.81
CA ARG A 52 -9.42 11.95 -4.20
C ARG A 52 -10.28 12.33 -3.00
N GLU A 53 -10.18 11.62 -1.88
CA GLU A 53 -10.90 11.95 -0.65
C GLU A 53 -10.54 13.36 -0.16
N VAL A 54 -9.27 13.74 -0.24
CA VAL A 54 -8.79 15.08 0.12
C VAL A 54 -9.43 16.15 -0.76
N GLU A 55 -9.46 15.97 -2.08
CA GLU A 55 -10.11 16.92 -3.00
C GLU A 55 -11.62 17.06 -2.70
N GLU A 56 -12.32 15.93 -2.50
CA GLU A 56 -13.75 15.92 -2.18
C GLU A 56 -14.05 16.63 -0.84
N ILE A 57 -13.17 16.49 0.16
CA ILE A 57 -13.25 17.21 1.44
C ILE A 57 -13.07 18.71 1.24
N LEU A 58 -12.09 19.13 0.43
CA LEU A 58 -11.80 20.55 0.18
C LEU A 58 -12.95 21.23 -0.59
N GLU A 59 -13.46 20.56 -1.62
CA GLU A 59 -14.62 21.04 -2.39
C GLU A 59 -15.86 21.19 -1.50
N PHE A 60 -16.10 20.19 -0.63
CA PHE A 60 -17.22 20.22 0.30
C PHE A 60 -17.16 21.41 1.25
N ILE A 61 -15.99 21.73 1.80
CA ILE A 61 -15.83 22.90 2.67
C ILE A 61 -16.04 24.20 1.92
N ARG A 62 -15.55 24.30 0.68
CA ARG A 62 -15.77 25.49 -0.16
C ARG A 62 -17.26 25.72 -0.41
N ALA A 63 -18.02 24.67 -0.68
CA ALA A 63 -19.47 24.74 -0.84
C ALA A 63 -20.18 25.21 0.44
N TRP A 64 -19.69 24.80 1.62
CA TRP A 64 -20.29 25.12 2.91
C TRP A 64 -19.74 26.37 3.61
N THR A 65 -18.70 26.99 3.06
CA THR A 65 -18.07 28.21 3.61
C THR A 65 -19.08 29.36 3.80
N PRO A 66 -19.99 29.66 2.85
CA PRO A 66 -20.98 30.72 3.01
C PRO A 66 -22.00 30.48 4.13
N TYR A 67 -22.19 29.22 4.53
CA TYR A 67 -23.23 28.80 5.47
C TYR A 67 -22.70 28.55 6.89
N GLY A 68 -21.41 28.83 7.13
CA GLY A 68 -20.78 28.63 8.44
C GLY A 68 -20.29 27.20 8.70
N GLY A 69 -20.27 26.33 7.68
CA GLY A 69 -19.80 24.95 7.77
C GLY A 69 -20.90 23.93 7.51
N ALA A 70 -20.47 22.69 7.26
CA ALA A 70 -21.37 21.60 6.92
C ALA A 70 -22.05 20.99 8.15
N PRO A 71 -23.35 20.62 8.04
CA PRO A 71 -24.04 19.92 9.12
C PRO A 71 -23.49 18.51 9.33
N ALA A 72 -23.59 18.01 10.57
CA ALA A 72 -23.06 16.71 10.95
C ALA A 72 -23.66 15.55 10.13
N GLU A 73 -24.93 15.67 9.76
CA GLU A 73 -25.65 14.67 8.96
C GLU A 73 -25.08 14.56 7.55
N GLU A 74 -24.76 15.68 6.89
CA GLU A 74 -24.15 15.62 5.56
C GLU A 74 -22.72 15.08 5.59
N ILE A 75 -21.95 15.41 6.61
CA ILE A 75 -20.61 14.83 6.80
C ILE A 75 -20.72 13.31 6.92
N LEU A 76 -21.69 12.82 7.69
CA LEU A 76 -21.94 11.40 7.86
C LEU A 76 -22.42 10.74 6.56
N VAL A 77 -23.35 11.36 5.83
CA VAL A 77 -23.91 10.81 4.58
C VAL A 77 -22.86 10.77 3.47
N ARG A 78 -22.04 11.83 3.31
CA ARG A 78 -21.07 11.91 2.22
C ARG A 78 -19.78 11.15 2.49
N PHE A 79 -19.28 11.20 3.73
CA PHE A 79 -17.95 10.69 4.07
C PHE A 79 -17.99 9.50 5.03
N GLY A 80 -19.16 9.13 5.57
CA GLY A 80 -19.30 8.01 6.49
C GLY A 80 -18.59 8.20 7.83
N MET A 81 -18.28 9.45 8.21
CA MET A 81 -17.49 9.76 9.39
C MET A 81 -18.15 10.81 10.30
N THR A 82 -17.73 10.84 11.55
CA THR A 82 -18.21 11.85 12.51
C THR A 82 -17.59 13.23 12.22
N PRO A 83 -18.23 14.34 12.62
CA PRO A 83 -17.66 15.68 12.46
C PRO A 83 -16.28 15.84 13.12
N SER A 84 -16.06 15.17 14.25
CA SER A 84 -14.75 15.16 14.92
C SER A 84 -13.67 14.53 14.04
N ARG A 85 -13.98 13.36 13.44
CA ARG A 85 -13.07 12.66 12.52
C ARG A 85 -12.79 13.47 11.26
N PHE A 86 -13.82 14.16 10.75
CA PHE A 86 -13.69 15.07 9.62
C PHE A 86 -12.72 16.22 9.93
N ARG A 87 -12.82 16.82 11.12
CA ARG A 87 -11.91 17.88 11.54
C ARG A 87 -10.47 17.38 11.73
N GLU A 88 -10.28 16.20 12.31
CA GLU A 88 -8.96 15.56 12.38
C GLU A 88 -8.35 15.38 10.97
N LYS A 89 -9.15 14.90 10.03
CA LYS A 89 -8.73 14.72 8.64
C LYS A 89 -8.31 16.03 7.99
N LEU A 90 -8.99 17.14 8.29
CA LEU A 90 -8.58 18.46 7.82
C LEU A 90 -7.24 18.92 8.38
N HIS A 91 -6.96 18.62 9.66
CA HIS A 91 -5.66 18.90 10.24
C HIS A 91 -4.56 18.08 9.58
N GLU A 92 -4.82 16.79 9.29
CA GLU A 92 -3.90 15.93 8.56
C GLU A 92 -3.60 16.48 7.15
N ILE A 93 -4.63 16.89 6.40
CA ILE A 93 -4.49 17.49 5.06
C ILE A 93 -3.63 18.75 5.11
N ARG A 94 -3.87 19.65 6.07
CA ARG A 94 -3.07 20.87 6.25
C ARG A 94 -1.62 20.55 6.63
N ALA A 95 -1.40 19.55 7.47
CA ALA A 95 -0.06 19.12 7.83
C ALA A 95 0.70 18.55 6.62
N LEU A 96 0.03 17.75 5.78
CA LEU A 96 0.61 17.24 4.55
C LEU A 96 0.97 18.35 3.56
N ASP A 97 0.10 19.36 3.40
CA ASP A 97 0.38 20.52 2.55
C ASP A 97 1.58 21.33 3.06
N HIS A 98 1.69 21.53 4.37
CA HIS A 98 2.84 22.19 4.98
C HIS A 98 4.14 21.41 4.77
N ILE A 99 4.12 20.08 4.98
CA ILE A 99 5.27 19.21 4.74
C ILE A 99 5.68 19.23 3.26
N ALA A 100 4.72 19.23 2.34
CA ALA A 100 5.00 19.31 0.91
C ALA A 100 5.68 20.63 0.53
N LYS A 101 5.22 21.75 1.10
CA LYS A 101 5.83 23.08 0.90
C LYS A 101 7.27 23.15 1.46
N ASP A 102 7.48 22.65 2.67
CA ASP A 102 8.80 22.61 3.32
C ASP A 102 9.82 21.78 2.51
N MET A 103 9.39 20.69 1.88
CA MET A 103 10.25 19.88 1.02
C MET A 103 10.60 20.54 -0.32
N THR A 104 9.80 21.50 -0.79
CA THR A 104 10.04 22.23 -2.04
C THR A 104 10.82 23.53 -1.86
N GLU A 105 10.88 24.09 -0.65
CA GLU A 105 11.50 25.39 -0.35
C GLU A 105 12.94 25.32 0.16
N ASN A 106 13.56 24.13 0.29
CA ASN A 106 14.93 23.99 0.79
C ASN A 106 15.85 23.32 -0.26
N PRO A 107 16.54 24.10 -1.12
CA PRO A 107 17.58 23.59 -2.03
C PRO A 107 18.91 23.27 -1.33
#